data_AF-B4FVZ3-F1
#
_entry.id   AF-B4FVZ3-F1
#
_cell.length_a   1.000
_cell.length_b   1.000
_cell.length_c   1.000
_cell.angle_alpha   90.00
_cell.angle_beta   90.00
_cell.angle_gamma   90.00
#
_symmetry.space_group_name_H-M   'P 1'
#
loop_
_entity.id
_entity.type
_entity.pdbx_description
1 polymer ?
#
loop_
_entity_poly.entity_id
_entity_poly.type
_entity_poly.pdbx_seq_one_letter_code
_entity_poly.pdbx_strand_id
1 'polypeptide(L)'
;MVTDDYMRSAVDYFEATRARPSLASTLLITTWSRLEFHGADFGWGEPVMSGPVTLPEKEVILFLAHGKERKSINVLLGLPATAMDAFQELVNEI
;
A
#
# COMPACT_ATOMS: atom_id res chain seq x y z
N MET A 1 5.35 -16.60 7.15
CA MET A 1 4.96 -16.83 5.74
C MET A 1 3.50 -17.20 5.74
N VAL A 2 2.68 -16.60 4.88
CA VAL A 2 1.25 -16.93 4.80
C VAL A 2 1.10 -18.24 4.01
N THR A 3 0.45 -19.24 4.59
CA THR A 3 0.24 -20.57 3.97
C THR A 3 -1.21 -20.77 3.55
N ASP A 4 -1.49 -21.79 2.73
CA ASP A 4 -2.86 -22.13 2.33
C ASP A 4 -3.75 -22.47 3.55
N ASP A 5 -3.25 -23.30 4.46
CA ASP A 5 -3.96 -23.65 5.70
C ASP A 5 -4.30 -22.42 6.56
N TYR A 6 -3.37 -21.47 6.65
CA TYR A 6 -3.61 -20.21 7.36
C TYR A 6 -4.72 -19.39 6.70
N MET A 7 -4.73 -19.31 5.37
CA MET A 7 -5.76 -18.58 4.63
C MET A 7 -7.14 -19.21 4.79
N ARG A 8 -7.24 -20.54 4.76
CA ARG A 8 -8.51 -21.26 5.03
C ARG A 8 -9.01 -20.99 6.43
N SER A 9 -8.13 -21.11 7.43
CA SER A 9 -8.47 -20.83 8.83
C SER A 9 -8.93 -19.38 9.04
N ALA A 10 -8.30 -18.41 8.37
CA ALA A 10 -8.71 -17.01 8.43
C ALA A 10 -10.11 -16.77 7.83
N VAL A 11 -10.44 -17.46 6.73
CA VAL A 11 -11.79 -17.42 6.13
C VAL A 11 -12.82 -18.02 7.09
N ASP A 12 -12.55 -19.20 7.66
CA ASP A 12 -13.44 -19.85 8.61
C ASP A 12 -13.70 -18.99 9.86
N TYR A 13 -12.64 -18.38 10.41
CA TYR A 13 -12.75 -17.46 11.53
C TYR A 13 -13.61 -16.24 11.19
N PHE A 14 -13.42 -15.66 10.01
CA PHE A 14 -14.23 -14.52 9.56
C PHE A 14 -15.70 -14.92 9.36
N GLU A 15 -15.99 -16.08 8.79
CA GLU A 15 -17.37 -16.56 8.63
C GLU A 15 -18.06 -16.79 9.98
N ALA A 16 -17.36 -17.38 10.94
CA ALA A 16 -17.90 -17.69 12.26
C ALA A 16 -18.14 -16.43 13.13
N THR A 17 -17.23 -15.45 13.06
CA THR A 17 -17.25 -14.29 13.97
C THR A 17 -17.84 -13.04 13.33
N ARG A 18 -17.75 -12.92 12.00
CA ARG A 18 -17.98 -11.67 11.24
C ARG A 18 -17.22 -10.48 11.83
N ALA A 19 -16.11 -10.75 12.53
CA ALA A 19 -15.36 -9.74 13.26
C ALA A 19 -14.75 -8.73 12.28
N ARG A 20 -14.88 -7.44 12.63
CA ARG A 20 -14.21 -6.33 11.94
C ARG A 20 -13.25 -5.69 12.94
N PRO A 21 -11.96 -6.07 12.93
CA PRO A 21 -11.00 -5.52 13.87
C PRO A 21 -10.89 -4.00 13.68
N SER A 22 -10.72 -3.29 14.79
CA SER A 22 -10.39 -1.87 14.75
C SER A 22 -9.00 -1.72 14.14
N LEU A 23 -8.86 -0.77 13.22
CA LEU A 23 -7.56 -0.32 12.69
C LEU A 23 -7.07 0.94 13.43
N ALA A 24 -7.57 1.22 14.63
CA ALA A 24 -7.07 2.33 15.43
C ALA A 24 -5.59 2.09 15.77
N SER A 25 -4.76 3.13 15.63
CA SER A 25 -3.32 3.07 15.91
C SER A 25 -2.59 1.95 15.15
N THR A 26 -3.11 1.58 13.97
CA THR A 26 -2.56 0.50 13.14
C THR A 26 -2.07 1.08 11.83
N LEU A 27 -0.78 0.94 11.54
CA LEU A 27 -0.21 1.33 10.25
C LEU A 27 -0.49 0.26 9.20
N LEU A 28 -1.19 0.61 8.12
CA LEU A 28 -1.40 -0.29 7.01
C LEU A 28 -0.29 -0.12 5.96
N ILE A 29 0.48 -1.17 5.71
CA ILE A 29 1.49 -1.19 4.66
C ILE A 29 1.00 -2.07 3.51
N THR A 30 0.97 -1.52 2.31
CA THR A 30 0.63 -2.27 1.10
C THR A 30 1.57 -1.93 -0.05
N THR A 31 1.74 -2.89 -0.96
CA THR A 31 2.67 -2.76 -2.08
C THR A 31 1.96 -3.03 -3.39
N TRP A 32 2.05 -2.06 -4.29
CA TRP A 32 1.53 -2.13 -5.65
C TRP A 32 2.67 -2.21 -6.68
N SER A 33 3.92 -2.36 -6.25
CA SER A 33 5.08 -2.39 -7.14
C SER A 33 5.06 -3.54 -8.16
N ARG A 34 4.30 -4.59 -7.86
CA ARG A 34 4.12 -5.76 -8.74
C ARG A 34 2.83 -5.71 -9.56
N LEU A 35 1.97 -4.71 -9.37
CA LEU A 35 0.79 -4.53 -10.20
C LEU A 35 1.19 -3.95 -11.56
N GLU A 36 0.57 -4.43 -12.63
CA GLU A 36 0.93 -4.12 -14.01
C GLU A 36 0.22 -2.86 -14.54
N PHE A 37 0.19 -1.79 -13.75
CA PHE A 37 -0.51 -0.55 -14.14
C PHE A 37 0.05 0.09 -15.41
N HIS A 38 1.34 -0.09 -15.70
CA HIS A 38 1.97 0.42 -16.93
C HIS A 38 1.47 -0.26 -18.21
N GLY A 39 0.79 -1.41 -18.12
CA GLY A 39 0.24 -2.12 -19.27
C GLY A 39 -1.12 -1.61 -19.76
N ALA A 40 -1.72 -0.62 -19.08
CA ALA A 40 -3.03 -0.10 -19.42
C ALA A 40 -2.97 0.93 -20.58
N ASP A 41 -2.76 0.45 -21.80
CA ASP A 41 -2.81 1.24 -23.03
C ASP A 41 -4.14 1.00 -23.77
N PHE A 42 -4.92 2.08 -23.94
CA PHE A 42 -6.21 2.06 -24.63
C PHE A 42 -6.13 2.55 -26.08
N GLY A 43 -4.92 2.74 -26.62
CA GLY A 43 -4.66 3.29 -27.96
C GLY A 43 -4.07 4.70 -27.96
N TRP A 44 -3.78 5.26 -26.78
CA TRP A 44 -3.17 6.59 -26.61
C TRP A 44 -1.79 6.55 -25.94
N GLY A 45 -1.25 5.35 -25.70
CA GLY A 45 0.01 5.13 -25.01
C GLY A 45 -0.16 4.73 -23.55
N GLU A 46 0.97 4.42 -22.91
CA GLU A 46 1.01 3.94 -21.53
C GLU A 46 0.73 5.07 -20.50
N PRO A 47 0.22 4.73 -19.30
CA PRO A 47 0.01 5.71 -18.24
C PRO A 47 1.33 6.34 -17.77
N VAL A 48 1.36 7.68 -17.69
CA VAL A 48 2.49 8.42 -17.12
C VAL A 48 2.60 8.18 -15.61
N MET A 49 1.46 8.09 -14.91
CA MET A 49 1.39 7.84 -13.47
C MET A 49 0.19 6.96 -13.15
N SER A 50 0.35 6.08 -12.15
CA SER A 50 -0.71 5.27 -11.58
C SER A 50 -0.62 5.28 -10.06
N GLY A 51 -1.75 5.45 -9.38
CA GLY A 51 -1.81 5.46 -7.92
C GLY A 51 -3.21 5.75 -7.42
N PRO A 52 -3.43 5.71 -6.11
CA PRO A 52 -4.71 6.09 -5.52
C PRO A 52 -4.94 7.60 -5.68
N VAL A 53 -6.21 7.98 -5.80
CA VAL A 53 -6.62 9.40 -5.93
C VAL A 53 -6.55 10.12 -4.58
N THR A 54 -6.83 9.41 -3.50
CA THR A 54 -6.79 9.93 -2.13
C THR A 54 -6.11 8.93 -1.21
N LEU A 55 -5.48 9.44 -0.15
CA LEU A 55 -5.06 8.62 0.96
C LEU A 55 -6.30 8.18 1.77
N PRO A 56 -6.34 6.94 2.28
CA PRO A 56 -7.25 6.56 3.36
C PRO A 56 -7.22 7.57 4.52
N GLU A 57 -8.33 7.70 5.24
CA GLU A 57 -8.40 8.54 6.46
C GLU A 57 -7.48 8.05 7.60
N LYS A 58 -6.92 6.83 7.48
CA LYS A 58 -6.07 6.19 8.49
C LYS A 58 -4.63 6.07 8.02
N GLU A 59 -3.72 5.86 8.97
CA GLU A 59 -2.29 5.75 8.71
C GLU A 59 -1.98 4.63 7.70
N VAL A 60 -1.34 5.00 6.60
CA VAL A 60 -1.12 4.10 5.46
C VAL A 60 0.18 4.41 4.76
N ILE A 61 0.87 3.36 4.31
CA ILE A 61 2.04 3.44 3.43
C ILE A 61 1.78 2.56 2.21
N LEU A 62 1.91 3.15 1.04
CA LEU A 62 1.75 2.51 -0.24
C LEU A 62 3.05 2.61 -1.04
N PHE A 63 3.61 1.45 -1.38
CA PHE A 63 4.78 1.36 -2.26
C PHE A 63 4.33 1.20 -3.71
N LEU A 64 4.66 2.16 -4.56
CA LEU A 64 4.31 2.23 -5.98
C LEU A 64 5.54 1.97 -6.86
N ALA A 65 5.35 1.28 -7.98
CA ALA A 65 6.39 1.16 -8.99
C ALA A 65 6.71 2.52 -9.61
N HIS A 66 8.00 2.81 -9.84
CA HIS A 66 8.42 3.99 -10.60
C HIS A 66 8.59 3.65 -12.08
N GLY A 67 7.56 3.94 -12.87
CA GLY A 67 7.57 3.82 -14.33
C GLY A 67 7.83 2.40 -14.84
N LYS A 68 7.98 2.28 -16.16
CA LYS A 68 8.19 1.01 -16.86
C LYS A 68 9.45 0.26 -16.42
N GLU A 69 10.50 1.00 -16.08
CA GLU A 69 11.80 0.43 -15.76
C GLU A 69 11.93 -0.05 -14.30
N ARG A 70 10.97 0.31 -13.43
CA ARG A 70 10.94 -0.09 -12.00
C ARG A 70 12.27 0.10 -11.25
N LYS A 71 13.07 1.09 -11.65
CA LYS A 71 14.42 1.35 -11.10
C LYS A 71 14.40 1.98 -9.71
N SER A 72 13.25 2.53 -9.31
CA SER A 72 13.02 3.09 -7.99
C SER A 72 11.60 2.78 -7.51
N ILE A 73 11.33 3.13 -6.26
CA ILE A 73 10.03 2.95 -5.62
C ILE A 73 9.54 4.30 -5.16
N ASN A 74 8.31 4.64 -5.54
CA ASN A 74 7.62 5.81 -5.00
C ASN A 74 6.89 5.38 -3.72
N VAL A 75 7.08 6.11 -2.63
CA VAL A 75 6.35 5.86 -1.38
C VAL A 75 5.29 6.94 -1.22
N LEU A 76 4.03 6.53 -1.25
CA LEU A 76 2.90 7.38 -0.92
C LEU A 76 2.45 7.02 0.50
N LEU A 77 2.55 7.95 1.44
CA LEU A 77 2.17 7.69 2.82
C LEU A 77 1.35 8.82 3.43
N GLY A 78 0.55 8.48 4.44
CA GLY A 78 -0.15 9.41 5.31
C GLY A 78 0.05 9.04 6.78
N LEU A 79 0.54 9.99 7.57
CA LEU A 79 0.69 9.90 9.03
C LEU A 79 0.18 11.21 9.67
N PRO A 80 -0.06 11.24 10.99
CA PRO A 80 -0.23 12.50 11.72
C PRO A 80 0.92 13.47 11.44
N ALA A 81 0.64 14.77 11.38
CA ALA A 81 1.63 15.79 10.99
C ALA A 81 2.96 15.70 11.76
N THR A 82 2.90 15.53 13.08
CA THR A 82 4.11 15.39 13.92
C THR A 82 4.92 14.13 13.62
N ALA A 83 4.25 13.04 13.23
CA ALA A 83 4.90 11.81 12.81
C ALA A 83 5.50 11.94 11.41
N MET A 84 4.92 12.78 10.54
CA MET A 84 5.49 13.05 9.23
C MET A 84 6.84 13.77 9.30
N ASP A 85 6.97 14.76 10.19
CA ASP A 85 8.24 15.48 10.37
C ASP A 85 9.36 14.51 10.80
N ALA A 86 9.07 13.68 11.82
CA ALA A 86 10.01 12.67 12.30
C ALA A 86 10.35 11.61 11.22
N PHE A 87 9.36 11.19 10.43
CA PHE A 87 9.58 10.24 9.34
C PHE A 87 10.54 10.81 8.28
N GLN A 88 10.37 12.09 7.92
CA GLN A 88 11.24 12.74 6.95
C GLN A 88 12.69 12.84 7.46
N GLU A 89 12.89 13.20 8.72
CA GLU A 89 14.23 13.23 9.34
C GLU A 89 14.89 11.84 9.28
N LEU A 90 14.20 10.81 9.74
CA LEU A 90 14.71 9.43 9.79
C LEU A 90 15.06 8.86 8.41
N VAL A 91 14.27 9.17 7.38
CA VAL A 91 14.53 8.67 6.02
C VAL A 91 15.73 9.37 5.38
N ASN A 92 15.99 10.63 5.70
CA ASN A 92 17.14 11.36 5.16
C ASN A 92 18.48 10.92 5.75
N GLU A 93 18.48 10.15 6.85
CA GLU A 93 19.67 9.56 7.46
C GLU A 93 20.14 8.27 6.76
N ILE A 94 19.31 7.71 5.86
CA ILE A 94 19.58 6.47 5.12
C ILE A 94 20.22 6.78 3.76
#